data_AF-A0A928JDF3-F1
#
_entry.id   AF-A0A928JDF3-F1
#
_cell.length_a   1.000
_cell.length_b   1.000
_cell.length_c   1.000
_cell.angle_alpha   90.00
_cell.angle_beta   90.00
_cell.angle_gamma   90.00
#
_symmetry.space_group_name_H-M   'P 1'
#
loop_
_entity.id
_entity.type
_entity.pdbx_description
1 polymer ?
#
loop_
_entity_poly.entity_id
_entity_poly.type
_entity_poly.pdbx_seq_one_letter_code
_entity_poly.pdbx_strand_id
1 'polypeptide(L)'
;MQLEEFGNFTATCQKVNEDRAEFIFDNCVADEIRDDVDSVLEKIAAGLRDSLKAKLLKVDIPTYGQIFGHDDFYERFEPDNDERWPLMKDRRNRIALDTDGNLNWYWLKNRCKNSAPAFAYVYYVGAAGSNHASGSGGVRPAFLLEL
;
A
#
# COMPACT_ATOMS: atom_id res chain seq x y z
N MET A 1 2.99 11.81 -12.86
CA MET A 1 3.87 10.72 -13.31
C MET A 1 3.05 9.78 -14.17
N GLN A 2 3.51 9.45 -15.37
CA GLN A 2 2.82 8.53 -16.26
C GLN A 2 3.43 7.15 -16.08
N LEU A 3 2.60 6.16 -15.75
CA LEU A 3 2.93 4.75 -15.68
C LEU A 3 2.26 4.05 -16.86
N GLU A 4 3.03 3.37 -17.70
CA GLU A 4 2.53 2.82 -18.97
C GLU A 4 1.31 1.90 -18.81
N GLU A 5 1.29 1.07 -17.75
CA GLU A 5 0.20 0.11 -17.50
C GLU A 5 -0.97 0.66 -16.67
N PHE A 6 -0.76 1.75 -15.93
CA PHE A 6 -1.73 2.21 -14.91
C PHE A 6 -2.30 3.61 -15.18
N GLY A 7 -1.66 4.41 -16.03
CA GLY A 7 -2.07 5.78 -16.31
C GLY A 7 -1.31 6.84 -15.51
N ASN A 8 -1.97 7.95 -15.20
CA ASN A 8 -1.34 9.14 -14.64
C ASN A 8 -1.60 9.28 -13.14
N PHE A 9 -0.52 9.34 -12.36
CA PHE A 9 -0.58 9.47 -10.91
C PHE A 9 0.24 10.65 -10.40
N THR A 10 -0.17 11.19 -9.27
CA THR A 10 0.61 12.12 -8.46
C THR A 10 1.06 11.43 -7.18
N ALA A 11 2.14 11.93 -6.59
CA ALA A 11 2.68 11.42 -5.35
C ALA A 11 3.11 12.59 -4.45
N THR A 12 2.80 12.47 -3.17
CA THR A 12 3.12 13.46 -2.15
C THR A 12 4.33 13.04 -1.36
N CYS A 13 5.31 13.95 -1.22
CA CYS A 13 6.46 13.76 -0.36
C CYS A 13 6.03 13.76 1.12
N GLN A 14 6.36 12.69 1.84
CA GLN A 14 5.99 12.50 3.24
C GLN A 14 7.12 12.90 4.19
N LYS A 15 8.36 12.63 3.79
CA LYS A 15 9.55 12.85 4.62
C LYS A 15 10.75 13.11 3.72
N VAL A 16 11.56 14.10 4.09
CA VAL A 16 12.86 14.39 3.47
C VAL A 16 13.91 14.30 4.56
N ASN A 17 14.95 13.51 4.30
CA ASN A 17 16.17 13.42 5.10
C ASN A 17 17.33 14.06 4.31
N GLU A 18 18.57 13.95 4.81
CA GLU A 18 19.74 14.59 4.19
C GLU A 18 19.99 14.16 2.74
N ASP A 19 19.84 12.86 2.44
CA ASP A 19 20.15 12.24 1.14
C ASP A 19 18.93 11.57 0.49
N ARG A 20 17.75 11.63 1.13
CA ARG A 20 16.60 10.78 0.76
C ARG A 20 15.28 11.48 0.87
N ALA A 21 14.34 11.11 0.01
CA ALA A 21 12.96 11.56 0.09
C ALA A 21 11.98 10.39 -0.09
N GLU A 22 11.03 10.30 0.83
CA GLU A 22 9.95 9.32 0.83
C GLU A 22 8.68 9.94 0.24
N PHE A 23 8.05 9.20 -0.66
CA PHE A 23 6.82 9.60 -1.33
C PHE A 23 5.78 8.50 -1.19
N ILE A 24 4.51 8.89 -1.18
CA ILE A 24 3.38 7.98 -1.37
C ILE A 24 2.51 8.51 -2.51
N PHE A 25 1.95 7.61 -3.31
CA PHE A 25 0.96 7.97 -4.31
C PHE A 25 -0.27 8.59 -3.67
N ASP A 26 -0.89 9.55 -4.35
CA ASP A 26 -2.07 10.23 -3.81
C ASP A 26 -3.31 9.32 -3.85
N ASN A 27 -3.39 8.46 -4.87
CA ASN A 27 -4.50 7.53 -5.12
C ASN A 27 -4.00 6.08 -5.28
N CYS A 28 -4.93 5.14 -5.23
CA CYS A 28 -4.67 3.73 -5.52
C CYS A 28 -4.38 3.53 -7.01
N VAL A 29 -3.45 2.63 -7.31
CA VAL A 29 -2.99 2.33 -8.68
C VAL A 29 -3.72 1.12 -9.29
N ALA A 30 -4.26 0.25 -8.45
CA ALA A 30 -5.07 -0.89 -8.86
C ALA A 30 -6.27 -0.99 -7.91
N ASP A 31 -7.45 -1.26 -8.47
CA ASP A 31 -8.72 -1.23 -7.74
C ASP A 31 -9.16 -2.63 -7.27
N GLU A 32 -8.66 -3.65 -7.96
CA GLU A 32 -8.72 -5.05 -7.55
C GLU A 32 -7.31 -5.65 -7.60
N ILE A 33 -6.83 -6.15 -6.46
CA ILE A 33 -5.65 -7.01 -6.41
C ILE A 33 -6.08 -8.40 -6.88
N ARG A 34 -6.12 -8.58 -8.21
CA ARG A 34 -6.17 -9.91 -8.83
C ARG A 34 -4.78 -10.57 -8.85
N ASP A 35 -3.75 -9.74 -8.95
CA ASP A 35 -2.33 -10.11 -8.98
C ASP A 35 -1.70 -9.95 -7.59
N ASP A 36 -0.58 -10.61 -7.33
CA ASP A 36 0.21 -10.40 -6.11
C ASP A 36 0.66 -8.93 -5.97
N VAL A 37 0.64 -8.37 -4.74
CA VAL A 37 1.07 -6.98 -4.46
C VAL A 37 2.46 -6.74 -5.05
N ASP A 38 3.36 -7.70 -4.89
CA ASP A 38 4.74 -7.63 -5.37
C ASP A 38 4.80 -7.43 -6.90
N SER A 39 3.93 -8.12 -7.65
CA SER A 39 3.85 -7.95 -9.12
C SER A 39 3.42 -6.54 -9.52
N VAL A 40 2.47 -5.95 -8.77
CA VAL A 40 2.05 -4.56 -9.01
C VAL A 40 3.21 -3.59 -8.73
N LEU A 41 3.95 -3.79 -7.65
CA LEU A 41 5.10 -2.95 -7.30
C LEU A 41 6.24 -3.06 -8.34
N GLU A 42 6.48 -4.25 -8.88
CA GLU A 42 7.45 -4.47 -9.97
C GLU A 42 7.06 -3.70 -11.24
N LYS A 43 5.78 -3.79 -11.64
CA LYS A 43 5.25 -3.04 -12.80
C LYS A 43 5.36 -1.53 -12.57
N ILE A 44 5.10 -1.04 -11.37
CA ILE A 44 5.26 0.38 -11.03
C ILE A 44 6.73 0.78 -11.16
N ALA A 45 7.66 0.04 -10.55
CA ALA A 45 9.09 0.33 -10.62
C ALA A 45 9.59 0.34 -12.08
N ALA A 46 9.14 -0.62 -12.89
CA ALA A 46 9.43 -0.70 -14.32
C ALA A 46 8.78 0.44 -15.13
N GLY A 47 7.64 0.97 -14.70
CA GLY A 47 6.92 2.07 -15.34
C GLY A 47 7.44 3.47 -15.00
N LEU A 48 8.34 3.62 -14.01
CA LEU A 48 8.90 4.92 -13.66
C LEU A 48 9.78 5.49 -14.79
N ARG A 49 9.86 6.82 -14.88
CA ARG A 49 10.78 7.51 -15.81
C ARG A 49 12.23 7.24 -15.41
N ASP A 50 13.14 7.20 -16.39
CA ASP A 50 14.55 6.86 -16.17
C ASP A 50 15.25 7.76 -15.14
N SER A 51 14.90 9.05 -15.10
CA SER A 51 15.45 9.99 -14.10
C SER A 51 15.05 9.66 -12.67
N LEU A 52 13.86 9.07 -12.47
CA LEU A 52 13.40 8.59 -11.16
C LEU A 52 13.98 7.22 -10.86
N LYS A 53 14.02 6.31 -11.84
CA LYS A 53 14.63 4.98 -11.69
C LYS A 53 16.09 5.07 -11.27
N ALA A 54 16.85 6.01 -11.84
CA ALA A 54 18.26 6.22 -11.51
C ALA A 54 18.50 6.57 -10.03
N LYS A 55 17.48 7.12 -9.36
CA LYS A 55 17.50 7.52 -7.93
C LYS A 55 16.65 6.61 -7.05
N LEU A 56 16.00 5.60 -7.63
CA LEU A 56 15.03 4.77 -6.93
C LEU A 56 15.75 3.79 -6.01
N LEU A 57 15.55 3.95 -4.71
CA LEU A 57 16.08 3.03 -3.71
C LEU A 57 15.10 1.89 -3.42
N LYS A 58 13.79 2.19 -3.44
CA LYS A 58 12.75 1.22 -3.07
C LYS A 58 11.37 1.64 -3.58
N VAL A 59 10.54 0.66 -3.93
CA VAL A 59 9.07 0.77 -4.07
C VAL A 59 8.44 -0.25 -3.12
N ASP A 60 7.42 0.13 -2.36
CA ASP A 60 6.71 -0.72 -1.40
C ASP A 60 5.27 -0.22 -1.20
N ILE A 61 4.49 -0.87 -0.34
CA ILE A 61 3.27 -0.30 0.25
C ILE A 61 3.57 0.25 1.65
N PRO A 62 2.80 1.25 2.12
CA PRO A 62 3.06 1.84 3.44
C PRO A 62 2.80 0.86 4.58
N THR A 63 3.51 1.05 5.69
CA THR A 63 3.27 0.31 6.93
C THR A 63 2.13 0.94 7.74
N TYR A 64 1.62 0.19 8.71
CA TYR A 64 0.67 0.69 9.70
C TYR A 64 1.28 1.85 10.48
N GLY A 65 2.54 1.71 10.92
CA GLY A 65 3.30 2.78 11.57
C GLY A 65 3.30 4.08 10.75
N GLN A 66 3.58 4.02 9.44
CA GLN A 66 3.62 5.19 8.56
C GLN A 66 2.26 5.91 8.44
N ILE A 67 1.15 5.18 8.34
CA ILE A 67 -0.19 5.76 8.13
C ILE A 67 -0.87 6.14 9.44
N PHE A 68 -0.86 5.23 10.41
CA PHE A 68 -1.61 5.34 11.65
C PHE A 68 -0.75 5.72 12.85
N GLY A 69 0.54 5.37 12.82
CA GLY A 69 1.41 5.36 13.98
C GLY A 69 1.20 4.09 14.80
N HIS A 70 1.77 4.08 15.99
CA HIS A 70 1.65 2.97 16.94
C HIS A 70 0.57 3.29 17.97
N ASP A 71 -0.69 3.39 17.50
CA ASP A 71 -1.85 3.65 18.36
C ASP A 71 -2.34 2.38 19.08
N ASP A 72 -3.45 2.48 19.81
CA ASP A 72 -4.02 1.37 20.60
C ASP A 72 -4.38 0.13 19.74
N PHE A 73 -4.52 0.26 18.42
CA PHE A 73 -4.80 -0.86 17.53
C PHE A 73 -3.54 -1.53 16.99
N TYR A 74 -2.37 -0.90 17.14
CA TYR A 74 -1.12 -1.35 16.57
C TYR A 74 -0.71 -2.75 17.04
N GLU A 75 -1.01 -3.11 18.29
CA GLU A 75 -0.70 -4.44 18.84
C GLU A 75 -1.32 -5.58 18.04
N ARG A 76 -2.38 -5.31 17.27
CA ARG A 76 -3.04 -6.29 16.39
C ARG A 76 -2.29 -6.58 15.11
N PHE A 77 -1.23 -5.84 14.78
CA PHE A 77 -0.46 -6.01 13.55
C PHE A 77 0.96 -6.49 13.84
N GLU A 78 1.57 -7.18 12.88
CA GLU A 78 3.00 -7.47 12.89
C GLU A 78 3.78 -6.15 13.08
N PRO A 79 4.80 -6.14 13.95
CA PRO A 79 5.51 -4.90 14.25
C PRO A 79 6.31 -4.40 13.03
N ASP A 80 6.45 -3.08 12.99
CA ASP A 80 7.31 -2.28 12.11
C ASP A 80 8.10 -1.30 12.99
N ASN A 81 9.14 -0.69 12.43
CA ASN A 81 9.93 0.33 13.12
C ASN A 81 9.71 1.71 12.50
N ASP A 82 8.61 1.91 11.77
CA ASP A 82 8.40 3.12 11.00
C ASP A 82 7.58 4.14 11.80
N GLU A 83 8.07 5.37 11.79
CA GLU A 83 7.34 6.49 12.40
C GLU A 83 6.20 6.94 11.49
N ARG A 84 5.11 7.40 12.12
CA ARG A 84 4.00 8.02 11.41
C ARG A 84 4.47 9.23 10.61
N TRP A 85 4.13 9.23 9.33
CA TRP A 85 4.46 10.37 8.48
C TRP A 85 3.75 11.65 8.96
N PRO A 86 4.44 12.81 8.93
CA PRO A 86 3.89 14.08 9.41
C PRO A 86 2.54 14.44 8.79
N LEU A 87 2.37 14.24 7.48
CA LEU A 87 1.11 14.54 6.80
C LEU A 87 -0.01 13.57 7.17
N MET A 88 0.31 12.32 7.48
CA MET A 88 -0.66 11.32 7.93
C MET A 88 -1.20 11.62 9.34
N LYS A 89 -0.68 12.64 10.05
CA LYS A 89 -1.31 13.20 11.26
C LYS A 89 -2.71 13.72 10.97
N ASP A 90 -2.89 14.34 9.82
CA ASP A 90 -4.20 14.72 9.31
C ASP A 90 -4.88 13.52 8.65
N ARG A 91 -6.07 13.16 9.12
CA ARG A 91 -6.83 12.01 8.62
C ARG A 91 -7.23 12.16 7.15
N ARG A 92 -7.35 13.39 6.63
CA ARG A 92 -7.71 13.66 5.23
C ARG A 92 -6.65 13.14 4.25
N ASN A 93 -5.38 13.15 4.65
CA ASN A 93 -4.27 12.68 3.82
C ASN A 93 -4.19 11.14 3.71
N ARG A 94 -4.97 10.44 4.56
CA ARG A 94 -5.10 8.97 4.53
C ARG A 94 -6.18 8.49 3.57
N ILE A 95 -7.04 9.39 3.08
CA ILE A 95 -8.05 9.06 2.08
C ILE A 95 -7.32 8.80 0.76
N ALA A 96 -7.71 7.73 0.08
CA ALA A 96 -7.25 7.41 -1.26
C ALA A 96 -8.47 7.11 -2.13
N LEU A 97 -8.36 7.48 -3.41
CA LEU A 97 -9.37 7.17 -4.40
C LEU A 97 -8.86 6.05 -5.32
N ASP A 98 -9.80 5.31 -5.91
CA ASP A 98 -9.54 4.43 -7.05
C ASP A 98 -9.34 5.23 -8.35
N THR A 99 -9.11 4.52 -9.46
CA THR A 99 -8.92 5.16 -10.76
C THR A 99 -10.19 5.85 -11.30
N ASP A 100 -11.37 5.45 -10.82
CA ASP A 100 -12.67 6.03 -11.13
C ASP A 100 -13.07 7.19 -10.19
N GLY A 101 -12.24 7.51 -9.19
CA GLY A 101 -12.47 8.60 -8.24
C GLY A 101 -13.36 8.22 -7.05
N ASN A 102 -13.69 6.95 -6.83
CA ASN A 102 -14.42 6.49 -5.65
C ASN A 102 -13.47 6.25 -4.48
N LEU A 103 -14.01 6.34 -3.26
CA LEU A 103 -13.26 6.01 -2.05
C LEU A 103 -12.82 4.55 -2.08
N ASN A 104 -11.52 4.31 -1.91
CA ASN A 104 -10.95 2.97 -1.91
C ASN A 104 -10.18 2.69 -0.62
N TRP A 105 -10.21 1.42 -0.21
CA TRP A 105 -9.30 0.90 0.80
C TRP A 105 -7.97 0.56 0.13
N TYR A 106 -6.89 0.48 0.90
CA TYR A 106 -5.61 0.03 0.37
C TYR A 106 -4.85 -0.84 1.34
N TRP A 107 -4.03 -1.72 0.79
CA TRP A 107 -3.22 -2.64 1.57
C TRP A 107 -2.09 -1.92 2.30
N LEU A 108 -1.82 -2.40 3.51
CA LEU A 108 -0.64 -2.06 4.29
C LEU A 108 0.29 -3.26 4.36
N LYS A 109 1.59 -2.99 4.55
CA LYS A 109 2.60 -4.03 4.62
C LYS A 109 2.41 -4.99 5.80
N ASN A 110 1.93 -4.47 6.94
CA ASN A 110 1.82 -5.24 8.17
C ASN A 110 0.65 -6.22 8.09
N ARG A 111 0.91 -7.50 8.37
CA ARG A 111 -0.16 -8.48 8.52
C ARG A 111 -0.84 -8.29 9.87
N CYS A 112 -2.14 -8.59 9.93
CA CYS A 112 -2.85 -8.66 11.21
C CYS A 112 -2.45 -9.93 11.95
N LYS A 113 -1.98 -9.80 13.20
CA LYS A 113 -1.70 -10.92 14.10
C LYS A 113 -2.98 -11.74 14.29
N ASN A 114 -2.84 -13.06 14.23
CA ASN A 114 -3.96 -13.97 14.37
C ASN A 114 -5.08 -13.75 13.35
N SER A 115 -4.77 -13.20 12.16
CA SER A 115 -5.69 -13.27 11.03
C SER A 115 -5.84 -14.74 10.61
N ALA A 116 -6.76 -15.45 11.26
CA ALA A 116 -7.22 -16.72 10.74
C ALA A 116 -7.90 -16.45 9.39
N PRO A 117 -7.76 -17.33 8.40
CA PRO A 117 -8.72 -17.39 7.31
C PRO A 117 -10.05 -17.85 7.91
N ALA A 118 -10.79 -16.93 8.56
CA ALA A 118 -12.15 -17.16 9.04
C ALA A 118 -13.15 -17.34 7.88
N PHE A 119 -12.64 -17.59 6.67
CA PHE A 119 -13.42 -17.83 5.47
C PHE A 119 -13.60 -19.32 5.15
N ALA A 120 -12.84 -20.23 5.76
CA ALA A 120 -12.92 -21.66 5.44
C ALA A 120 -13.96 -22.36 6.33
N TYR A 121 -15.22 -22.38 5.89
CA TYR A 121 -16.21 -23.29 6.45
C TYR A 121 -15.93 -24.69 5.91
N VAL A 122 -15.33 -25.55 6.74
CA VAL A 122 -14.96 -26.91 6.34
C VAL A 122 -16.16 -27.83 6.57
N TYR A 123 -16.80 -28.28 5.50
CA TYR A 123 -17.82 -29.34 5.60
C TYR A 123 -17.17 -30.68 5.97
N TYR A 124 -17.95 -31.58 6.58
CA TYR A 124 -17.53 -32.90 7.10
C TYR A 124 -16.77 -33.80 6.09
N VAL A 125 -16.79 -33.46 4.79
CA VAL A 125 -16.09 -34.12 3.68
C VAL A 125 -14.78 -33.44 3.25
N GLY A 126 -14.26 -32.47 4.03
CA GLY A 126 -13.00 -31.78 3.74
C GLY A 126 -13.09 -30.67 2.67
N ALA A 127 -14.30 -30.27 2.28
CA ALA A 127 -14.50 -29.16 1.35
C ALA A 127 -14.41 -27.82 2.12
N ALA A 128 -13.30 -27.11 1.93
CA ALA A 128 -13.10 -25.76 2.44
C ALA A 128 -13.61 -24.74 1.42
N GLY A 129 -14.85 -24.27 1.60
CA GLY A 129 -15.42 -23.21 0.76
C GLY A 129 -15.07 -21.82 1.30
N SER A 130 -14.38 -20.99 0.50
CA SER A 130 -13.99 -19.63 0.84
C SER A 130 -15.04 -18.59 0.41
N ASN A 131 -16.23 -18.64 0.99
CA ASN A 131 -17.38 -17.93 0.41
C ASN A 131 -17.47 -16.42 0.72
N HIS A 132 -16.56 -15.82 1.52
CA HIS A 132 -16.72 -14.42 1.97
C HIS A 132 -15.42 -13.60 2.08
N ALA A 133 -14.30 -14.03 1.52
CA ALA A 133 -13.13 -13.15 1.46
C ALA A 133 -13.39 -12.07 0.39
N SER A 134 -13.75 -10.84 0.79
CA SER A 134 -13.84 -9.72 -0.13
C SER A 134 -12.42 -9.39 -0.63
N GLY A 135 -12.13 -9.77 -1.87
CA GLY A 135 -10.92 -9.34 -2.56
C GLY A 135 -11.13 -7.92 -3.08
N SER A 136 -10.99 -6.90 -2.23
CA SER A 136 -11.13 -5.52 -2.70
C SER A 136 -10.48 -4.52 -1.74
N GLY A 137 -9.17 -4.40 -1.86
CA GLY A 137 -8.43 -3.23 -1.42
C GLY A 137 -7.39 -2.93 -2.49
N GLY A 138 -7.21 -1.66 -2.84
CA GLY A 138 -6.25 -1.25 -3.84
C GLY A 138 -4.81 -1.22 -3.36
N VAL A 139 -3.87 -1.02 -4.28
CA VAL A 139 -2.45 -0.78 -3.94
C VAL A 139 -2.22 0.73 -3.95
N ARG A 140 -1.75 1.28 -2.82
CA ARG A 140 -1.29 2.67 -2.72
C ARG A 140 0.23 2.69 -2.52
N PRO A 141 1.02 2.74 -3.59
CA PRO A 141 2.47 2.58 -3.50
C PRO A 141 3.15 3.75 -2.80
N ALA A 142 4.25 3.44 -2.13
CA ALA A 142 5.23 4.37 -1.63
C ALA A 142 6.59 4.07 -2.25
N PHE A 143 7.41 5.11 -2.43
CA PHE A 143 8.75 4.95 -2.98
C PHE A 143 9.75 5.89 -2.31
N LEU A 144 11.00 5.43 -2.29
CA LEU A 144 12.13 6.13 -1.70
C LEU A 144 13.09 6.52 -2.81
N LEU A 145 13.43 7.81 -2.87
CA LEU A 145 14.43 8.35 -3.78
C LEU A 145 15.69 8.79 -3.02
N GLU A 146 16.84 8.61 -3.66
CA GLU A 146 18.09 9.30 -3.34
C GLU A 146 18.07 10.71 -3.95
N LEU A 147 18.53 11.73 -3.21
CA LEU A 147 18.50 13.15 -3.62
C LEU A 147 19.76 13.57 -4.37
#